data_AF-A0A7C2B0W1-F1
#
_entry.id   AF-A0A7C2B0W1-F1
#
_cell.length_a   1.000
_cell.length_b   1.000
_cell.length_c   1.000
_cell.angle_alpha   90.00
_cell.angle_beta   90.00
_cell.angle_gamma   90.00
#
_symmetry.space_group_name_H-M   'P 1'
#
loop_
_entity.id
_entity.type
_entity.pdbx_description
1 polymer ?
#
loop_
_entity_poly.entity_id
_entity_poly.type
_entity_poly.pdbx_seq_one_letter_code
_entity_poly.pdbx_strand_id
1 'polypeptide(L)'
;MSRYYGGWAPYVSVAERRKKAAREVKKLRKKGHVVAPIEIEGRKITTTFWGDAWCDNLESYHDFENRLPRGRAYVRNGSVIDLQISQMKVKAMVSGSSIYKVSVGIAAVPKTQWKAIC
;
A
#
# COMPACT_ATOMS: atom_id res chain seq x y z
N MET A 1 -26.53 15.49 -19.27
CA MET A 1 -27.24 15.84 -18.03
C MET A 1 -26.66 15.01 -16.89
N SER A 2 -25.95 15.67 -15.98
CA SER A 2 -25.31 15.07 -14.81
C SER A 2 -26.37 14.68 -13.77
N ARG A 3 -26.51 13.39 -13.47
CA ARG A 3 -27.32 12.87 -12.37
C ARG A 3 -26.40 12.46 -11.23
N TYR A 4 -26.02 13.41 -10.37
CA TYR A 4 -25.49 13.09 -9.05
C TYR A 4 -26.68 12.73 -8.14
N TYR A 5 -27.05 11.45 -8.10
CA TYR A 5 -27.86 10.92 -7.03
C TYR A 5 -26.94 10.59 -5.85
N GLY A 6 -27.18 11.22 -4.70
CA GLY A 6 -26.48 11.01 -3.43
C GLY A 6 -26.78 9.66 -2.77
N GLY A 7 -26.52 8.56 -3.48
CA GLY A 7 -26.53 7.21 -2.93
C GLY A 7 -25.12 6.79 -2.53
N TRP A 8 -24.98 6.06 -1.42
CA TRP A 8 -23.75 5.37 -1.09
C TRP A 8 -23.39 4.41 -2.24
N ALA A 9 -22.12 4.42 -2.66
CA ALA A 9 -21.66 3.49 -3.70
C ALA A 9 -21.94 2.04 -3.25
N PRO A 10 -22.40 1.15 -4.16
CA PRO A 10 -22.69 -0.22 -3.81
C PRO A 10 -21.43 -0.92 -3.27
N TYR A 11 -21.64 -1.81 -2.31
CA TYR A 11 -20.54 -2.58 -1.71
C TYR A 11 -19.83 -3.42 -2.78
N VAL A 12 -18.52 -3.23 -2.91
CA VAL A 12 -17.65 -4.02 -3.80
C VAL A 12 -16.96 -5.09 -2.97
N SER A 13 -17.19 -6.36 -3.32
CA SER A 13 -16.62 -7.50 -2.61
C SER A 13 -15.09 -7.57 -2.74
N VAL A 14 -14.42 -8.24 -1.80
CA VAL A 14 -12.96 -8.44 -1.85
C VAL A 14 -12.55 -9.21 -3.11
N ALA A 15 -13.32 -10.23 -3.51
CA ALA A 15 -13.06 -11.00 -4.72
C ALA A 15 -13.08 -10.12 -5.99
N GLU A 16 -14.05 -9.20 -6.09
CA GLU A 16 -14.10 -8.24 -7.19
C GLU A 16 -12.92 -7.26 -7.16
N ARG A 17 -12.51 -6.78 -5.99
CA ARG A 17 -11.34 -5.91 -5.84
C ARG A 17 -10.07 -6.60 -6.32
N ARG A 18 -9.85 -7.85 -5.91
CA ARG A 18 -8.73 -8.69 -6.38
C ARG A 18 -8.77 -8.89 -7.89
N LYS A 19 -9.95 -9.17 -8.47
CA LYS A 19 -10.12 -9.33 -9.92
C LYS A 19 -9.81 -8.04 -10.68
N LYS A 20 -10.22 -6.88 -10.17
CA LYS A 20 -9.89 -5.57 -10.73
C LYS A 20 -8.38 -5.31 -10.66
N ALA A 21 -7.77 -5.49 -9.49
CA ALA A 21 -6.32 -5.35 -9.29
C ALA A 21 -5.51 -6.24 -10.24
N ALA A 22 -5.88 -7.52 -10.37
CA ALA A 22 -5.22 -8.46 -11.29
C ALA A 22 -5.34 -8.05 -12.77
N ARG A 23 -6.49 -7.48 -13.17
CA ARG A 23 -6.66 -6.94 -14.53
C ARG A 23 -5.73 -5.75 -14.78
N GLU A 24 -5.62 -4.84 -13.81
CA GLU A 24 -4.74 -3.67 -13.92
C GLU A 24 -3.26 -4.06 -13.93
N VAL A 25 -2.85 -5.01 -13.08
CA VAL A 25 -1.52 -5.62 -13.11
C VAL A 25 -1.20 -6.19 -14.50
N LYS A 26 -2.12 -6.95 -15.10
CA LYS A 26 -1.94 -7.50 -16.46
C LYS A 26 -1.80 -6.40 -17.51
N LYS A 27 -2.59 -5.32 -17.42
CA LYS A 27 -2.47 -4.16 -18.34
C LYS A 27 -1.12 -3.46 -18.18
N LEU A 28 -0.64 -3.25 -16.96
CA LEU A 28 0.65 -2.63 -16.69
C LEU A 28 1.81 -3.47 -17.24
N ARG A 29 1.79 -4.79 -17.00
CA ARG A 29 2.77 -5.73 -17.57
C ARG A 29 2.78 -5.68 -19.10
N LYS A 30 1.61 -5.66 -19.75
CA LYS A 30 1.50 -5.53 -21.21
C LYS A 30 2.08 -4.21 -21.75
N LYS A 31 2.08 -3.15 -20.96
CA LYS A 31 2.69 -1.86 -21.30
C LYS A 31 4.20 -1.80 -21.02
N GLY A 32 4.82 -2.92 -20.60
CA GLY A 32 6.24 -2.98 -20.26
C GLY A 32 6.58 -2.43 -18.87
N HIS A 33 5.58 -2.11 -18.03
CA HIS A 33 5.84 -1.67 -16.66
C HIS A 33 6.13 -2.88 -15.77
N VAL A 34 7.31 -2.89 -15.14
CA VAL A 34 7.67 -3.90 -14.13
C VAL A 34 6.88 -3.60 -12.86
N VAL A 35 5.89 -4.43 -12.58
CA VAL A 35 5.03 -4.32 -11.38
C VAL A 35 5.54 -5.25 -10.28
N ALA A 36 5.55 -4.74 -9.06
CA ALA A 36 5.81 -5.51 -7.83
C ALA A 36 4.54 -5.47 -6.94
N PRO A 37 3.48 -6.24 -7.28
CA PRO A 37 2.28 -6.30 -6.46
C PRO A 37 2.58 -6.93 -5.10
N ILE A 38 1.84 -6.52 -4.06
CA ILE A 38 1.94 -7.14 -2.74
C ILE A 38 0.87 -8.21 -2.60
N GLU A 39 1.32 -9.45 -2.44
CA GLU A 39 0.49 -10.62 -2.22
C GLU A 39 0.79 -11.17 -0.82
N ILE A 40 -0.21 -11.18 0.06
CA ILE A 40 -0.08 -11.78 1.38
C ILE A 40 -0.51 -13.24 1.30
N GLU A 41 0.41 -14.12 1.63
CA GLU A 41 0.13 -15.53 1.85
C GLU A 41 -0.37 -15.74 3.29
N GLY A 42 -1.55 -16.36 3.43
CA GLY A 42 -2.14 -16.63 4.75
C GLY A 42 -2.67 -15.40 5.48
N ARG A 43 -2.46 -15.34 6.81
CA ARG A 43 -3.11 -14.36 7.70
C ARG A 43 -2.22 -13.18 8.09
N LYS A 44 -0.91 -13.40 8.17
CA LYS A 44 0.06 -12.42 8.68
C LYS A 44 0.58 -11.53 7.55
N ILE A 45 0.77 -10.24 7.83
CA ILE A 45 1.34 -9.29 6.86
C ILE A 45 2.86 -9.42 6.81
N THR A 46 3.47 -9.66 7.97
CA THR A 46 4.89 -9.92 8.10
C THR A 46 5.09 -11.26 8.80
N THR A 47 6.23 -11.89 8.57
CA THR A 47 6.63 -13.16 9.20
C THR A 47 7.97 -13.05 9.91
N THR A 48 8.55 -11.85 9.93
CA THR A 48 9.86 -11.58 10.51
C THR A 48 9.70 -10.78 11.79
N PHE A 49 10.59 -11.01 12.75
CA PHE A 49 10.64 -10.23 13.98
C PHE A 49 10.66 -8.72 13.72
N TRP A 50 11.51 -8.28 12.81
CA TRP A 50 11.62 -6.85 12.45
C TRP A 50 10.36 -6.30 11.78
N GLY A 51 9.67 -7.10 10.98
CA GLY A 51 8.41 -6.68 10.36
C GLY A 51 7.31 -6.48 11.40
N ASP A 52 7.18 -7.43 12.34
CA ASP A 52 6.18 -7.37 13.39
C ASP A 52 6.47 -6.17 14.33
N ALA A 53 7.71 -6.02 14.80
CA ALA A 53 8.12 -4.90 15.65
C ALA A 53 7.91 -3.53 14.98
N TRP A 54 8.13 -3.43 13.66
CA TRP A 54 7.88 -2.20 12.91
C TRP A 54 6.39 -1.87 12.82
N CYS A 55 5.54 -2.87 12.56
CA CYS A 55 4.09 -2.69 12.56
C CYS A 55 3.58 -2.25 13.93
N ASP A 56 4.03 -2.91 15.00
CA ASP A 56 3.65 -2.58 16.38
C ASP A 56 4.05 -1.13 16.74
N ASN A 57 5.28 -0.73 16.38
CA ASN A 57 5.74 0.64 16.61
C ASN A 57 4.88 1.66 15.84
N LEU A 58 4.57 1.41 14.57
CA LEU A 58 3.70 2.30 13.79
C LEU A 58 2.29 2.42 14.38
N GLU A 59 1.74 1.32 14.90
CA GLU A 59 0.41 1.28 15.50
C GLU A 59 0.36 1.96 16.87
N SER A 60 1.49 2.07 17.57
CA SER A 60 1.58 2.82 18.84
C SER A 60 1.38 4.33 18.68
N TYR A 61 1.62 4.87 17.48
CA TYR A 61 1.34 6.26 17.17
C TYR A 61 -0.16 6.43 16.87
N HIS A 62 -0.92 6.85 17.88
CA HIS A 62 -2.39 7.01 17.85
C HIS A 62 -2.96 7.94 16.75
N ASP A 63 -2.13 8.67 15.99
CA ASP A 63 -2.64 9.61 14.97
C ASP A 63 -3.29 8.91 13.75
N PHE A 64 -3.01 7.62 13.56
CA PHE A 64 -3.34 6.92 12.33
C PHE A 64 -4.52 5.93 12.42
N GLU A 65 -5.40 6.05 13.42
CA GLU A 65 -6.51 5.11 13.67
C GLU A 65 -7.37 4.79 12.43
N ASN A 66 -7.57 5.76 11.53
CA ASN A 66 -8.32 5.52 10.28
C ASN A 66 -7.43 5.17 9.08
N ARG A 67 -6.13 5.46 9.16
CA ARG A 67 -5.18 5.31 8.05
C ARG A 67 -4.53 3.93 8.06
N LEU A 68 -4.04 3.45 9.21
CA LEU A 68 -3.39 2.15 9.33
C LEU A 68 -4.36 0.99 9.09
N PRO A 69 -5.57 0.93 9.68
CA PRO A 69 -6.53 -0.15 9.39
C PRO A 69 -6.95 -0.17 7.91
N ARG A 70 -7.09 0.99 7.28
CA ARG A 70 -7.42 1.07 5.85
C ARG A 70 -6.27 0.60 4.97
N GLY A 71 -5.03 1.00 5.28
CA GLY A 71 -3.83 0.51 4.61
C GLY A 71 -3.74 -1.01 4.72
N ARG A 72 -3.90 -1.55 5.93
CA ARG A 72 -3.93 -2.98 6.22
C ARG A 72 -4.97 -3.73 5.36
N ALA A 73 -6.18 -3.19 5.27
CA ALA A 73 -7.24 -3.76 4.44
C ALA A 73 -6.88 -3.73 2.95
N TYR A 74 -6.24 -2.68 2.45
CA TYR A 74 -5.82 -2.61 1.05
C TYR A 74 -4.74 -3.63 0.72
N VAL A 75 -3.74 -3.81 1.58
CA VAL A 75 -2.71 -4.84 1.36
C VAL A 75 -3.35 -6.23 1.38
N ARG A 76 -4.16 -6.57 2.39
CA ARG A 76 -4.84 -7.89 2.49
C ARG A 76 -5.78 -8.19 1.34
N ASN A 77 -6.40 -7.16 0.78
CA ASN A 77 -7.33 -7.31 -0.33
C ASN A 77 -6.63 -7.28 -1.70
N GLY A 78 -5.30 -7.24 -1.76
CA GLY A 78 -4.53 -7.21 -3.01
C GLY A 78 -4.71 -5.91 -3.79
N SER A 79 -5.05 -4.80 -3.11
CA SER A 79 -5.23 -3.49 -3.75
C SER A 79 -3.89 -2.80 -4.05
N VAL A 80 -2.78 -3.17 -3.41
CA VAL A 80 -1.46 -2.60 -3.74
C VAL A 80 -0.89 -3.37 -4.93
N ILE A 81 -1.00 -2.79 -6.12
CA ILE A 81 -0.68 -3.46 -7.40
C ILE A 81 0.76 -3.25 -7.86
N ASP A 82 1.46 -2.30 -7.27
CA ASP A 82 2.88 -2.05 -7.49
C ASP A 82 3.46 -1.35 -6.25
N LEU A 83 4.56 -1.88 -5.69
CA LEU A 83 5.33 -1.27 -4.62
C LEU A 83 6.81 -1.25 -4.99
N GLN A 84 7.36 -0.06 -5.19
CA GLN A 84 8.74 0.15 -5.60
C GLN A 84 9.50 0.85 -4.48
N ILE A 85 10.53 0.19 -3.98
CA ILE A 85 11.39 0.72 -2.91
C ILE A 85 12.75 1.05 -3.53
N SER A 86 13.15 2.31 -3.40
CA SER A 86 14.46 2.82 -3.83
C SER A 86 15.07 3.64 -2.70
N GLN A 87 16.35 3.98 -2.83
CA GLN A 87 17.04 4.82 -1.85
C GLN A 87 16.22 6.09 -1.56
N MET A 88 15.90 6.32 -0.29
CA MET A 88 15.14 7.47 0.21
C MET A 88 13.73 7.64 -0.37
N LYS A 89 13.20 6.68 -1.14
CA LYS A 89 11.90 6.85 -1.79
C LYS A 89 11.16 5.54 -1.97
N VAL A 90 9.93 5.51 -1.47
CA VAL A 90 8.97 4.43 -1.67
C VAL A 90 7.84 4.96 -2.57
N LYS A 91 7.55 4.25 -3.66
CA LYS A 91 6.41 4.55 -4.55
C LYS A 91 5.45 3.37 -4.55
N ALA A 92 4.16 3.66 -4.56
CA ALA A 92 3.13 2.62 -4.68
C ALA A 92 2.07 3.02 -5.71
N MET A 93 1.50 2.03 -6.39
CA MET A 93 0.25 2.14 -7.12
C MET A 93 -0.83 1.31 -6.42
N VAL A 94 -1.97 1.92 -6.15
CA VAL A 94 -3.03 1.29 -5.37
C VAL A 94 -4.35 1.33 -6.14
N SER A 95 -5.00 0.17 -6.23
CA SER A 95 -6.33 -0.06 -6.79
C SER A 95 -7.41 0.10 -5.73
N GLY A 96 -7.80 1.35 -5.48
CA GLY A 96 -8.99 1.71 -4.68
C GLY A 96 -10.24 1.83 -5.54
N SER A 97 -11.09 2.83 -5.26
CA SER A 97 -12.19 3.22 -6.17
C SER A 97 -11.68 3.65 -7.54
N SER A 98 -10.46 4.20 -7.57
CA SER A 98 -9.65 4.49 -8.75
C SER A 98 -8.21 4.00 -8.52
N ILE A 99 -7.43 3.93 -9.59
CA ILE A 99 -5.98 3.73 -9.48
C ILE A 99 -5.35 5.06 -9.08
N TYR A 100 -4.59 5.09 -7.99
CA TYR A 100 -3.83 6.26 -7.58
C TYR A 100 -2.39 5.88 -7.21
N LYS A 101 -1.51 6.88 -7.24
CA LYS A 101 -0.09 6.75 -6.93
C LYS A 101 0.20 7.41 -5.59
N VAL A 102 1.02 6.75 -4.78
CA VAL A 102 1.51 7.27 -3.49
C VAL A 102 3.04 7.29 -3.55
N SER A 103 3.64 8.32 -2.94
CA SER A 103 5.09 8.39 -2.78
C SER A 103 5.39 8.84 -1.36
N VAL A 104 6.32 8.14 -0.71
CA VAL A 104 6.91 8.53 0.57
C VAL A 104 8.39 8.82 0.33
N GLY A 105 8.83 9.99 0.75
CA GLY A 105 10.24 10.36 0.79
C GLY A 105 10.78 10.13 2.20
N ILE A 106 12.00 9.61 2.29
CA ILE A 106 12.70 9.37 3.55
C ILE A 106 13.94 10.25 3.52
N ALA A 107 14.06 11.18 4.47
CA ALA A 107 15.23 12.02 4.59
C ALA A 107 16.43 11.19 5.07
N ALA A 108 17.61 11.43 4.50
CA ALA A 108 18.83 10.84 5.01
C ALA A 108 19.14 11.41 6.40
N VAL A 109 19.54 10.54 7.32
CA VAL A 109 20.07 10.96 8.61
C VAL A 109 21.41 11.68 8.39
N PRO A 110 21.62 12.88 8.98
CA PRO A 110 22.90 13.57 8.90
C PRO A 110 24.07 12.70 9.34
N LYS A 111 25.21 12.79 8.64
CA LYS A 111 26.40 11.97 8.93
C LYS A 111 26.87 12.07 10.39
N THR A 112 26.74 13.25 11.00
CA THR A 112 27.10 13.49 12.39
C THR A 112 26.22 12.71 13.36
N GLN A 113 24.91 12.70 13.15
CA GLN A 113 23.97 11.93 13.96
C GLN A 113 24.15 10.42 13.74
N TRP A 114 24.38 9.99 12.50
CA TRP A 114 24.60 8.58 12.19
C TRP A 114 25.85 8.01 12.91
N LYS A 115 26.96 8.76 12.90
CA LYS A 115 28.21 8.41 13.62
C LYS A 115 28.09 8.37 15.15
N ALA A 116 27.02 8.94 15.72
CA ALA A 116 26.79 8.89 17.16
C ALA A 116 26.02 7.61 17.57
N ILE A 117 25.36 6.94 16.62
CA ILE A 117 24.55 5.73 16.84
C ILE A 117 25.31 4.46 16.42
N CYS A 118 26.18 4.57 15.41
CA CYS A 118 27.06 3.50 14.92
C CYS A 118 28.52 3.85 15.16
#